data_AF-A0A3S0DEY8-F1
#
_entry.id   AF-A0A3S0DEY8-F1
#
_cell.length_a   1.000
_cell.length_b   1.000
_cell.length_c   1.000
_cell.angle_alpha   90.00
_cell.angle_beta   90.00
_cell.angle_gamma   90.00
#
_symmetry.space_group_name_H-M   'P 1'
#
loop_
_entity.id
_entity.type
_entity.pdbx_description
1 polymer ?
#
loop_
_entity_poly.entity_id
_entity_poly.type
_entity_poly.pdbx_seq_one_letter_code
_entity_poly.pdbx_strand_id
1 'polypeptide(L)'
;MRVALPTLALLTVGAQAGASTLNQNVSWTIDRASTSTKYRVVAYGDSIYAGYNGSTTNAAKYSAPTVDAEYLSALWNADIESVRRTKSGAIASDVYNNKIVAEASYMRDASTRVVTFEMCGNDGLQARSAFKSQTGTCNYSGLDTALANCKTYVAKAMDYINANAYAGTKLKIIGN
;
A
#
# COMPACT_ATOMS: atom_id res chain seq x y z
N MET A 1 -11.94 31.64 -36.18
CA MET A 1 -12.47 30.32 -35.78
C MET A 1 -11.68 29.13 -36.39
N ARG A 2 -10.36 29.25 -36.61
CA ARG A 2 -9.52 28.17 -37.20
C ARG A 2 -8.37 27.69 -36.29
N VAL A 3 -8.19 28.32 -35.13
CA VAL A 3 -7.11 28.00 -34.16
C VAL A 3 -7.66 27.42 -32.85
N ALA A 4 -8.99 27.40 -32.65
CA ALA A 4 -9.61 26.91 -31.42
C ALA A 4 -9.89 25.38 -31.42
N LEU A 5 -9.93 24.75 -32.60
CA LEU A 5 -10.19 23.31 -32.74
C LEU A 5 -9.00 22.40 -32.38
N PRO A 6 -7.73 22.72 -32.75
CA PRO A 6 -6.60 21.86 -32.38
C PRO A 6 -6.29 21.88 -30.88
N THR A 7 -6.58 22.98 -30.19
CA THR A 7 -6.39 23.12 -28.73
C THR A 7 -7.41 22.32 -27.93
N LEU A 8 -8.64 22.15 -28.44
CA LEU A 8 -9.65 21.30 -27.78
C LEU A 8 -9.35 19.81 -27.93
N ALA A 9 -8.75 19.39 -29.06
CA ALA A 9 -8.35 18.00 -29.30
C ALA A 9 -7.16 17.56 -28.41
N LEU A 10 -6.30 18.49 -27.97
CA LEU A 10 -5.19 18.18 -27.06
C LEU A 10 -5.66 17.96 -25.61
N LEU A 11 -6.81 18.55 -25.22
CA LEU A 11 -7.42 18.37 -23.90
C LEU A 11 -8.17 17.04 -23.75
N THR A 12 -8.56 16.38 -24.85
CA THR A 12 -9.28 15.10 -24.81
C THR A 12 -8.38 13.87 -24.63
N VAL A 13 -7.05 14.02 -24.73
CA VAL A 13 -6.09 12.91 -24.57
C VAL A 13 -5.44 12.87 -23.17
N GLY A 14 -5.68 13.91 -22.35
CA GLY A 14 -4.97 14.11 -21.07
C GLY A 14 -5.65 13.53 -19.82
N ALA A 15 -6.88 13.02 -19.91
CA ALA A 15 -7.63 12.54 -18.75
C ALA A 15 -7.64 11.00 -18.67
N GLN A 16 -6.48 10.37 -18.82
CA GLN A 16 -6.31 9.07 -18.18
C GLN A 16 -6.13 9.38 -16.70
N ALA A 17 -7.15 9.10 -15.89
CA ALA A 17 -7.09 9.18 -14.44
C ALA A 17 -5.99 8.21 -13.96
N GLY A 18 -4.74 8.69 -13.97
CA GLY A 18 -3.62 7.98 -13.39
C GLY A 18 -3.88 7.84 -11.91
N ALA A 19 -3.77 6.61 -11.41
CA ALA A 19 -3.56 6.34 -9.99
C ALA A 19 -2.64 7.40 -9.39
N SER A 20 -3.08 8.03 -8.30
CA SER A 20 -2.30 9.06 -7.61
C SER A 20 -0.85 8.63 -7.43
N THR A 21 0.08 9.43 -7.94
CA THR A 21 1.53 9.16 -7.82
C THR A 21 2.09 9.53 -6.45
N LEU A 22 1.30 10.11 -5.56
CA LEU A 22 1.77 10.63 -4.28
C LEU A 22 1.98 9.51 -3.25
N ASN A 23 3.21 9.42 -2.74
CA ASN A 23 3.51 8.60 -1.57
C ASN A 23 2.75 9.14 -0.34
N GLN A 24 2.00 8.28 0.35
CA GLN A 24 1.26 8.61 1.56
C GLN A 24 1.95 7.99 2.78
N ASN A 25 3.25 8.23 2.86
CA ASN A 25 4.08 7.73 3.93
C ASN A 25 3.77 8.51 5.23
N VAL A 26 3.43 7.82 6.31
CA VAL A 26 3.07 8.43 7.60
C VAL A 26 3.71 7.63 8.74
N SER A 27 4.14 8.32 9.81
CA SER A 27 4.48 7.69 11.09
C SER A 27 3.91 8.50 12.25
N TRP A 28 3.35 7.83 13.26
CA TRP A 28 3.11 8.42 14.58
C TRP A 28 3.21 7.32 15.65
N THR A 29 3.35 7.74 16.90
CA THR A 29 3.43 6.83 18.05
C THR A 29 2.10 6.82 18.79
N ILE A 30 1.64 5.62 19.15
CA ILE A 30 0.60 5.42 20.15
C ILE A 30 1.33 5.34 21.47
N ASP A 31 1.23 6.40 22.25
CA ASP A 31 1.88 6.50 23.55
C ASP A 31 1.01 5.89 24.64
N ARG A 32 1.66 5.26 25.62
CA ARG A 32 0.97 4.65 26.75
C ARG A 32 1.65 5.03 28.06
N ALA A 33 0.84 5.27 29.10
CA ALA A 33 1.37 5.61 30.41
C ALA A 33 2.21 4.47 31.01
N SER A 34 3.20 4.83 31.83
CA SER A 34 4.00 3.91 32.63
C SER A 34 4.86 2.93 31.83
N THR A 35 5.25 3.29 30.62
CA THR A 35 6.27 2.58 29.83
C THR A 35 7.22 3.58 29.18
N SER A 36 8.45 3.14 28.93
CA SER A 36 9.42 3.82 28.06
C SER A 36 9.86 2.91 26.92
N THR A 37 9.25 1.72 26.82
CA THR A 37 9.56 0.75 25.78
C THR A 37 8.79 1.11 24.53
N LYS A 38 9.51 1.31 23.42
CA LYS A 38 8.91 1.62 22.12
C LYS A 38 9.20 0.52 21.11
N TYR A 39 8.14 -0.01 20.51
CA TYR A 39 8.21 -0.95 19.39
C TYR A 39 7.59 -0.34 18.14
N ARG A 40 7.74 -1.03 17.01
CA ARG A 40 7.22 -0.59 15.72
C ARG A 40 6.37 -1.66 15.04
N VAL A 41 5.28 -1.19 14.42
CA VAL A 41 4.56 -1.85 13.34
C VAL A 41 4.94 -1.13 12.05
N VAL A 42 5.46 -1.86 11.06
CA VAL A 42 5.65 -1.31 9.71
C VAL A 42 4.66 -1.95 8.74
N ALA A 43 3.93 -1.11 8.02
CA ALA A 43 2.94 -1.49 7.04
C ALA A 43 3.33 -0.97 5.66
N TYR A 44 3.50 -1.87 4.69
CA TYR A 44 3.70 -1.53 3.28
C TYR A 44 2.41 -1.74 2.51
N GLY A 45 2.07 -0.91 1.53
CA GLY A 45 0.87 -1.18 0.77
C GLY A 45 0.36 -0.05 -0.09
N ASP A 46 -0.92 -0.15 -0.43
CA ASP A 46 -1.61 0.81 -1.26
C ASP A 46 -2.50 1.76 -0.44
N SER A 47 -3.57 2.23 -1.07
CA SER A 47 -4.64 3.05 -0.51
C SER A 47 -5.25 2.51 0.79
N ILE A 48 -5.40 1.19 0.96
CA ILE A 48 -6.09 0.62 2.12
C ILE A 48 -5.27 0.88 3.38
N TYR A 49 -3.98 0.54 3.36
CA TYR A 49 -3.09 0.84 4.47
C TYR A 49 -2.78 2.32 4.59
N ALA A 50 -2.75 3.08 3.48
CA ALA A 50 -2.63 4.52 3.53
C ALA A 50 -3.76 5.18 4.34
N GLY A 51 -4.95 4.58 4.35
CA GLY A 51 -6.16 5.19 4.89
C GLY A 51 -6.79 6.16 3.90
N TYR A 52 -6.75 5.85 2.60
CA TYR A 52 -7.39 6.65 1.57
C TYR A 52 -8.89 6.81 1.86
N ASN A 53 -9.37 8.05 1.88
CA ASN A 53 -10.76 8.40 2.18
C ASN A 53 -11.40 9.26 1.07
N GLY A 54 -10.85 9.20 -0.15
CA GLY A 54 -11.19 10.09 -1.25
C GLY A 54 -10.16 11.20 -1.51
N SER A 55 -9.11 11.29 -0.69
CA SER A 55 -8.00 12.23 -0.85
C SER A 55 -6.64 11.57 -0.72
N THR A 56 -5.64 12.10 -1.43
CA THR A 56 -4.24 11.65 -1.37
C THR A 56 -3.38 12.55 -0.49
N THR A 57 -3.88 13.74 -0.14
CA THR A 57 -3.25 14.68 0.79
C THR A 57 -3.91 14.68 2.16
N ASN A 58 -5.03 13.97 2.32
CA ASN A 58 -5.71 13.72 3.58
C ASN A 58 -5.91 12.21 3.73
N ALA A 59 -5.49 11.65 4.86
CA ALA A 59 -5.58 10.22 5.13
C ALA A 59 -6.32 9.98 6.45
N ALA A 60 -7.10 8.91 6.50
CA ALA A 60 -7.75 8.46 7.71
C ALA A 60 -6.69 8.05 8.74
N LYS A 61 -6.79 8.63 9.94
CA LYS A 61 -5.95 8.26 11.06
C LYS A 61 -6.17 6.80 11.46
N TYR A 62 -7.40 6.29 11.40
CA TYR A 62 -7.74 4.92 11.81
C TYR A 62 -7.84 3.94 10.63
N SER A 63 -6.78 3.82 9.83
CA SER A 63 -6.63 2.66 8.94
C SER A 63 -6.06 1.46 9.71
N ALA A 64 -6.15 0.26 9.13
CA ALA A 64 -5.78 -0.99 9.80
C ALA A 64 -4.43 -0.94 10.56
N PRO A 65 -3.33 -0.38 9.99
CA PRO A 65 -2.05 -0.28 10.72
C PRO A 65 -2.07 0.54 12.01
N THR A 66 -2.99 1.51 12.17
CA THR A 66 -3.16 2.24 13.44
C THR A 66 -3.87 1.40 14.46
N VAL A 67 -4.94 0.75 14.02
CA VAL A 67 -5.79 -0.07 14.88
C VAL A 67 -4.94 -1.20 15.45
N ASP A 68 -4.16 -1.86 14.59
CA ASP A 68 -3.18 -2.88 15.00
C ASP A 68 -2.20 -2.32 16.04
N ALA A 69 -1.66 -1.12 15.82
CA ALA A 69 -0.72 -0.50 16.74
C ALA A 69 -1.36 -0.13 18.10
N GLU A 70 -2.62 0.31 18.12
CA GLU A 70 -3.37 0.58 19.35
C GLU A 70 -3.62 -0.70 20.16
N TYR A 71 -4.06 -1.78 19.50
CA TYR A 71 -4.23 -3.08 20.15
C TYR A 71 -2.91 -3.63 20.69
N LEU A 72 -1.81 -3.52 19.92
CA LEU A 72 -0.48 -3.95 20.35
C LEU A 72 0.05 -3.10 21.50
N SER A 73 -0.20 -1.79 21.51
CA SER A 73 0.21 -0.90 22.60
C SER A 73 -0.45 -1.33 23.90
N ALA A 74 -1.75 -1.63 23.85
CA ALA A 74 -2.49 -2.16 24.99
C ALA A 74 -1.98 -3.55 25.43
N LEU A 75 -1.80 -4.46 24.47
CA LEU A 75 -1.40 -5.85 24.73
C LEU A 75 0.01 -5.95 25.33
N TRP A 76 0.96 -5.16 24.84
CA TRP A 76 2.36 -5.23 25.24
C TRP A 76 2.75 -4.22 26.32
N ASN A 77 1.82 -3.35 26.72
CA ASN A 77 2.10 -2.23 27.62
C ASN A 77 3.34 -1.42 27.17
N ALA A 78 3.36 -1.06 25.88
CA ALA A 78 4.47 -0.41 25.21
C ALA A 78 3.96 0.72 24.29
N ASP A 79 4.81 1.71 24.03
CA ASP A 79 4.57 2.65 22.95
C ASP A 79 4.73 1.93 21.62
N ILE A 80 3.85 2.18 20.66
CA ILE A 80 3.93 1.58 19.33
C ILE A 80 4.00 2.66 18.27
N GLU A 81 5.12 2.71 17.55
CA GLU A 81 5.24 3.46 16.31
C GLU A 81 4.48 2.73 15.20
N SER A 82 3.42 3.34 14.67
CA SER A 82 2.74 2.88 13.46
C SER A 82 3.38 3.56 12.26
N VAL A 83 4.14 2.81 11.46
CA VAL A 83 4.80 3.30 10.25
C VAL A 83 4.08 2.78 9.02
N ARG A 84 3.54 3.67 8.21
CA ARG A 84 2.90 3.37 6.93
C ARG A 84 3.80 3.80 5.77
N ARG A 85 4.15 2.84 4.92
CA ARG A 85 4.94 2.99 3.70
C ARG A 85 4.06 2.69 2.49
N THR A 86 3.24 3.65 2.10
CA THR A 86 2.11 3.39 1.21
C THR A 86 1.98 4.39 0.07
N LYS A 87 1.22 4.00 -0.96
CA LYS A 87 0.91 4.83 -2.13
C LYS A 87 -0.44 4.42 -2.71
N SER A 88 -1.42 5.32 -2.68
CA SER A 88 -2.73 5.04 -3.29
C SER A 88 -2.61 4.74 -4.78
N GLY A 89 -3.32 3.70 -5.23
CA GLY A 89 -3.29 3.29 -6.64
C GLY A 89 -2.06 2.48 -7.03
N ALA A 90 -1.15 2.16 -6.08
CA ALA A 90 -0.04 1.26 -6.33
C ALA A 90 -0.55 -0.15 -6.67
N ILE A 91 -0.08 -0.68 -7.80
CA ILE A 91 -0.24 -2.09 -8.17
C ILE A 91 0.79 -2.94 -7.41
N ALA A 92 0.63 -4.27 -7.44
CA ALA A 92 1.44 -5.20 -6.65
C ALA A 92 2.96 -5.06 -6.90
N SER A 93 3.35 -4.82 -8.16
CA SER A 93 4.75 -4.58 -8.51
C SER A 93 5.31 -3.29 -7.91
N ASP A 94 4.49 -2.24 -7.80
CA ASP A 94 4.88 -0.95 -7.24
C ASP A 94 5.04 -1.05 -5.72
N VAL A 95 4.11 -1.72 -5.03
CA VAL A 95 4.23 -2.00 -3.59
C VAL A 95 5.50 -2.83 -3.31
N TYR A 96 5.73 -3.90 -4.08
CA TYR A 96 6.91 -4.74 -3.89
C TYR A 96 8.22 -3.97 -4.11
N ASN A 97 8.40 -3.37 -5.29
CA ASN A 97 9.68 -2.77 -5.66
C ASN A 97 9.93 -1.47 -4.87
N ASN A 98 8.93 -0.60 -4.77
CA ASN A 98 9.13 0.77 -4.31
C ASN A 98 8.80 0.98 -2.83
N LYS A 99 8.07 0.05 -2.19
CA LYS A 99 7.78 0.12 -0.74
C LYS A 99 8.54 -0.95 0.02
N ILE A 100 8.32 -2.22 -0.31
CA ILE A 100 8.92 -3.33 0.45
C ILE A 100 10.44 -3.40 0.25
N VAL A 101 10.90 -3.44 -1.00
CA VAL A 101 12.34 -3.57 -1.30
C VAL A 101 13.07 -2.25 -1.05
N ALA A 102 12.61 -1.15 -1.65
CA ALA A 102 13.28 0.13 -1.56
C ALA A 102 13.28 0.75 -0.14
N GLU A 103 12.27 0.46 0.69
CA GLU A 103 12.16 1.01 2.05
C GLU A 103 12.38 -0.05 3.14
N ALA A 104 13.16 -1.10 2.83
CA ALA A 104 13.42 -2.22 3.72
C ALA A 104 14.07 -1.85 5.07
N SER A 105 14.64 -0.65 5.20
CA SER A 105 15.20 -0.16 6.46
C SER A 105 14.17 -0.16 7.59
N TYR A 106 12.89 0.10 7.30
CA TYR A 106 11.84 0.10 8.33
C TYR A 106 11.56 -1.29 8.90
N MET A 107 11.59 -2.35 8.08
CA MET A 107 11.42 -3.73 8.58
C MET A 107 12.67 -4.27 9.27
N ARG A 108 13.85 -3.74 8.93
CA ARG A 108 15.15 -4.13 9.52
C ARG A 108 15.44 -3.47 10.85
N ASP A 109 14.70 -2.43 11.20
CA ASP A 109 14.88 -1.69 12.45
C ASP A 109 14.67 -2.58 13.68
N ALA A 110 15.54 -2.43 14.68
CA ALA A 110 15.54 -3.25 15.90
C ALA A 110 14.28 -3.07 16.77
N SER A 111 13.53 -1.98 16.59
CA SER A 111 12.25 -1.74 17.24
C SER A 111 11.08 -2.49 16.57
N THR A 112 11.24 -2.95 15.33
CA THR A 112 10.17 -3.60 14.57
C THR A 112 9.78 -4.93 15.21
N ARG A 113 8.48 -5.07 15.47
CA ARG A 113 7.86 -6.29 16.01
C ARG A 113 6.80 -6.85 15.07
N VAL A 114 6.21 -6.03 14.21
CA VAL A 114 5.26 -6.48 13.19
C VAL A 114 5.63 -5.87 11.85
N VAL A 115 5.65 -6.73 10.82
CA VAL A 115 5.71 -6.31 9.42
C VAL A 115 4.41 -6.75 8.78
N THR A 116 3.70 -5.84 8.12
CA THR A 116 2.48 -6.17 7.39
C THR A 116 2.54 -5.58 5.99
N PHE A 117 1.89 -6.24 5.02
CA PHE A 117 1.65 -5.63 3.73
C PHE A 117 0.30 -6.00 3.13
N GLU A 118 -0.27 -5.10 2.34
CA GLU A 118 -1.39 -5.36 1.42
C GLU A 118 -1.02 -4.89 0.01
N MET A 119 -1.60 -5.53 -1.00
CA MET A 119 -1.42 -5.18 -2.42
C MET A 119 -2.47 -5.89 -3.29
N CYS A 120 -2.34 -5.77 -4.61
CA CYS A 120 -3.15 -6.41 -5.66
C CYS A 120 -4.52 -5.78 -5.94
N GLY A 121 -5.12 -5.05 -4.99
CA GLY A 121 -6.44 -4.45 -5.19
C GLY A 121 -6.48 -3.61 -6.46
N ASN A 122 -5.47 -2.78 -6.67
CA ASN A 122 -5.37 -1.92 -7.85
C ASN A 122 -5.14 -2.68 -9.16
N ASP A 123 -4.38 -3.79 -9.18
CA ASP A 123 -4.26 -4.65 -10.38
C ASP A 123 -5.63 -5.14 -10.83
N GLY A 124 -6.41 -5.68 -9.88
CA GLY A 124 -7.76 -6.19 -10.13
C GLY A 124 -8.74 -5.10 -10.53
N LEU A 125 -8.73 -3.96 -9.83
CA LEU A 125 -9.63 -2.84 -10.13
C LEU A 125 -9.39 -2.26 -11.53
N GLN A 126 -8.13 -2.09 -11.93
CA GLN A 126 -7.78 -1.59 -13.26
C GLN A 126 -8.17 -2.60 -14.35
N ALA A 127 -7.83 -3.88 -14.18
CA ALA A 127 -8.19 -4.94 -15.12
C ALA A 127 -9.71 -5.10 -15.26
N ARG A 128 -10.45 -5.03 -14.15
CA ARG A 128 -11.93 -5.07 -14.14
C ARG A 128 -12.53 -3.87 -14.86
N SER A 129 -11.95 -2.68 -14.68
CA SER A 129 -12.43 -1.46 -15.36
C SER A 129 -12.22 -1.57 -16.87
N ALA A 130 -11.04 -2.03 -17.31
CA ALA A 130 -10.75 -2.30 -18.71
C ALA A 130 -11.67 -3.38 -19.30
N PHE A 131 -11.91 -4.47 -18.56
CA PHE A 131 -12.83 -5.54 -18.96
C PHE A 131 -14.26 -5.02 -19.17
N LYS A 132 -14.77 -4.23 -18.22
CA LYS A 132 -16.11 -3.61 -18.30
C LYS A 132 -16.26 -2.68 -19.52
N SER A 133 -15.18 -2.05 -19.95
CA SER A 133 -15.18 -1.13 -21.10
C SER A 133 -15.09 -1.82 -22.47
N GLN A 134 -14.97 -3.16 -22.51
CA GLN A 134 -14.94 -3.89 -23.77
C GLN A 134 -16.30 -3.85 -24.47
N THR A 135 -16.29 -3.74 -25.80
CA THR A 135 -17.48 -3.82 -26.66
C THR A 135 -17.25 -4.91 -27.70
N GLY A 136 -18.28 -5.73 -27.96
CA GLY A 136 -18.21 -6.80 -28.96
C GLY A 136 -17.25 -7.95 -28.64
N THR A 137 -16.69 -8.01 -27.44
CA THR A 137 -15.78 -9.07 -26.98
C THR A 137 -15.85 -9.25 -25.45
N CYS A 138 -15.34 -10.40 -24.98
CA CYS A 138 -15.17 -10.73 -23.56
C CYS A 138 -13.76 -11.32 -23.36
N ASN A 139 -12.75 -10.48 -23.50
CA ASN A 139 -11.35 -10.87 -23.36
C ASN A 139 -10.89 -10.80 -21.88
N TYR A 140 -10.69 -11.96 -21.27
CA TYR A 140 -10.28 -12.10 -19.87
C TYR A 140 -8.77 -11.95 -19.62
N SER A 141 -7.94 -11.85 -20.66
CA SER A 141 -6.47 -11.84 -20.52
C SER A 141 -5.93 -10.77 -19.56
N GLY A 142 -6.58 -9.60 -19.50
CA GLY A 142 -6.22 -8.55 -18.54
C GLY A 142 -6.47 -8.95 -17.07
N LEU A 143 -7.58 -9.66 -16.80
CA LEU A 143 -7.90 -10.19 -15.47
C LEU A 143 -6.96 -11.33 -15.09
N ASP A 144 -6.65 -12.23 -16.03
CA ASP A 144 -5.69 -13.31 -15.81
C ASP A 144 -4.30 -12.78 -15.49
N THR A 145 -3.87 -11.72 -16.21
CA THR A 145 -2.60 -11.03 -15.97
C THR A 145 -2.57 -10.39 -14.57
N ALA A 146 -3.65 -9.71 -14.17
CA ALA A 146 -3.75 -9.11 -12.83
C ALA A 146 -3.63 -10.17 -11.73
N LEU A 147 -4.31 -11.31 -11.88
CA LEU A 147 -4.23 -12.42 -10.92
C LEU A 147 -2.81 -13.03 -10.87
N ALA A 148 -2.19 -13.24 -12.03
CA ALA A 148 -0.83 -13.77 -12.11
C ALA A 148 0.19 -12.83 -11.47
N ASN A 149 0.07 -11.52 -11.72
CA ASN A 149 0.91 -10.49 -11.10
C ASN A 149 0.74 -10.48 -9.58
N CYS A 150 -0.51 -10.49 -9.10
CA CYS A 150 -0.79 -10.53 -7.67
C CYS A 150 -0.09 -11.72 -6.99
N LYS A 151 -0.30 -12.94 -7.51
CA LYS A 151 0.34 -14.15 -6.97
C LYS A 151 1.88 -14.03 -6.96
N THR A 152 2.44 -13.52 -8.04
CA THR A 152 3.90 -13.35 -8.19
C THR A 152 4.45 -12.39 -7.14
N TYR A 153 3.85 -11.21 -6.98
CA TYR A 153 4.40 -10.18 -6.10
C TYR A 153 4.09 -10.41 -4.63
N VAL A 154 2.96 -11.04 -4.28
CA VAL A 154 2.70 -11.48 -2.90
C VAL A 154 3.73 -12.53 -2.47
N ALA A 155 4.04 -13.51 -3.32
CA ALA A 155 5.07 -14.51 -3.03
C ALA A 155 6.45 -13.84 -2.84
N LYS A 156 6.86 -12.98 -3.79
CA LYS A 156 8.13 -12.23 -3.69
C LYS A 156 8.21 -11.35 -2.44
N ALA A 157 7.10 -10.71 -2.06
CA ALA A 157 7.03 -9.88 -0.86
C ALA A 157 7.24 -10.72 0.40
N MET A 158 6.58 -11.87 0.50
CA MET A 158 6.76 -12.79 1.63
C MET A 158 8.19 -13.30 1.74
N ASP A 159 8.77 -13.76 0.65
CA ASP A 159 10.15 -14.25 0.63
C ASP A 159 11.13 -13.16 1.07
N TYR A 160 10.95 -11.95 0.52
CA TYR A 160 11.81 -10.81 0.85
C TYR A 160 11.67 -10.39 2.32
N ILE A 161 10.45 -10.24 2.83
CA ILE A 161 10.21 -9.90 4.25
C ILE A 161 10.74 -11.00 5.16
N ASN A 162 10.62 -12.27 4.77
CA ASN A 162 11.14 -13.38 5.55
C ASN A 162 12.66 -13.33 5.69
N ALA A 163 13.36 -13.00 4.62
CA ALA A 163 14.81 -12.89 4.60
C ALA A 163 15.36 -11.61 5.24
N ASN A 164 14.57 -10.52 5.31
CA ASN A 164 15.08 -9.19 5.61
C ASN A 164 14.50 -8.51 6.84
N ALA A 165 13.37 -8.97 7.40
CA ALA A 165 12.84 -8.38 8.61
C ALA A 165 13.80 -8.58 9.81
N TYR A 166 13.80 -7.63 10.75
CA TYR A 166 14.57 -7.74 11.98
C TYR A 166 14.29 -9.08 12.68
N ALA A 167 15.33 -9.75 13.18
CA ALA A 167 15.22 -11.07 13.79
C ALA A 167 14.26 -11.11 15.00
N GLY A 168 14.03 -9.97 15.66
CA GLY A 168 13.06 -9.83 16.75
C GLY A 168 11.61 -9.60 16.30
N THR A 169 11.32 -9.59 14.99
CA THR A 169 9.96 -9.49 14.45
C THR A 169 9.13 -10.67 14.95
N LYS A 170 7.98 -10.38 15.56
CA LYS A 170 7.07 -11.36 16.16
C LYS A 170 5.99 -11.83 15.21
N LEU A 171 5.62 -10.98 14.24
CA LEU A 171 4.53 -11.29 13.30
C LEU A 171 4.79 -10.68 11.92
N LYS A 172 4.47 -11.46 10.89
CA LYS A 172 4.52 -11.05 9.48
C LYS A 172 3.14 -11.33 8.87
N ILE A 173 2.45 -10.30 8.39
CA ILE A 173 1.04 -10.38 7.99
C ILE A 173 0.91 -10.05 6.51
N ILE A 174 0.05 -10.80 5.83
CA ILE A 174 -0.48 -10.47 4.50
C ILE A 174 -1.92 -9.99 4.73
N GLY A 175 -2.20 -8.73 4.40
CA GLY A 175 -3.54 -8.15 4.39
C GLY A 175 -4.13 -8.04 2.99
N ASN A 176 -5.42 -7.74 2.92
CA ASN A 176 -6.17 -7.38 1.71
C ASN A 176 -7.31 -6.44 2.10
#